data_AF-A0A3L6PB29-F1
#
_entry.id   AF-A0A3L6PB29-F1
#
_cell.length_a   1.000
_cell.length_b   1.000
_cell.length_c   1.000
_cell.angle_alpha   90.00
_cell.angle_beta   90.00
_cell.angle_gamma   90.00
#
_symmetry.space_group_name_H-M   'P 1'
#
loop_
_entity.id
_entity.type
_entity.pdbx_description
1 polymer ?
#
loop_
_entity_poly.entity_id
_entity_poly.type
_entity_poly.pdbx_seq_one_letter_code
_entity_poly.pdbx_strand_id
1 'polypeptide(L)'
;MQAIPGVPKITEGYNPATWVLEVSSPLSEARLNMNFAEIYANSVLYRKNQELIKELSTPPPDYQDLSFPTKYSQNFYGQCVANFWKQYRSYWKNPPYNAMRYLMTLLFGLVFGTPVVSIERAVFYREKAAGMYSPLSYAFAQACVEVIYNIIQGILYTVLIYTMIGYDWKADKFFYFLFFITASFNYFTLFGMMLVACTPSALLANILITFALPLWNLFAGFLIVRPALPIWWRWYYWANPVSWTIYGAVASQFGENGGLLSVPGGSPVMVKEFLKDNLGIRHDFLGYVVLVHFAYIIAFFFVFGYSIKFFNFQKR
;
A
#
# COMPACT_ATOMS: atom_id res chain seq x y z
N MET A 1 50.94 36.32 -0.48
CA MET A 1 50.03 37.48 -0.43
C MET A 1 50.59 38.64 0.37
N GLN A 2 51.07 38.47 1.62
CA GLN A 2 51.66 39.58 2.39
C GLN A 2 52.92 40.21 1.75
N ALA A 3 53.65 39.44 0.93
CA ALA A 3 54.81 39.91 0.20
C ALA A 3 54.46 40.70 -1.09
N ILE A 4 53.17 40.79 -1.44
CA ILE A 4 52.72 41.52 -2.63
C ILE A 4 52.60 43.01 -2.27
N PRO A 5 53.30 43.93 -2.98
CA PRO A 5 53.18 45.36 -2.73
C PRO A 5 51.73 45.84 -2.87
N GLY A 6 51.26 46.64 -1.91
CA GLY A 6 49.89 47.18 -1.90
C GLY A 6 48.87 46.37 -1.09
N VAL A 7 49.20 45.14 -0.68
CA VAL A 7 48.32 44.32 0.16
C VAL A 7 48.49 44.70 1.65
N PRO A 8 47.41 44.99 2.41
CA PRO A 8 47.51 45.28 3.85
C PRO A 8 48.09 44.09 4.62
N LYS A 9 49.10 44.29 5.46
CA LYS A 9 49.67 43.20 6.27
C LYS A 9 48.68 42.70 7.32
N ILE A 10 48.76 41.41 7.64
CA ILE A 10 47.94 40.83 8.72
C ILE A 10 48.37 41.40 10.07
N THR A 11 47.41 41.65 10.95
CA THR A 11 47.66 42.08 12.32
C THR A 11 47.90 40.88 13.25
N GLU A 12 48.73 41.07 14.27
CA GLU A 12 49.05 40.00 15.22
C GLU A 12 47.79 39.56 15.99
N GLY A 13 47.57 38.25 16.10
CA GLY A 13 46.38 37.67 16.71
C GLY A 13 45.16 37.53 15.79
N TYR A 14 45.20 38.04 14.56
CA TYR A 14 44.11 37.90 13.60
C TYR A 14 44.17 36.56 12.85
N ASN A 15 43.00 35.97 12.56
CA ASN A 15 42.91 34.66 11.91
C ASN A 15 43.44 34.73 10.46
N PRO A 16 44.50 33.98 10.10
CA PRO A 16 45.07 34.02 8.75
C PRO A 16 44.11 33.59 7.64
N ALA A 17 43.23 32.62 7.89
CA ALA A 17 42.28 32.15 6.89
C ALA A 17 41.23 33.22 6.58
N THR A 18 40.70 33.87 7.62
CA THR A 18 39.74 34.98 7.48
C THR A 18 40.37 36.15 6.75
N TRP A 19 41.60 36.53 7.11
CA TRP A 19 42.33 37.61 6.45
C TRP A 19 42.56 37.35 4.96
N VAL A 20 42.97 36.12 4.58
CA VAL A 20 43.16 35.78 3.17
C VAL A 20 41.86 35.97 2.38
N LEU A 21 40.72 35.49 2.91
CA LEU A 21 39.43 35.60 2.23
C LEU A 21 38.96 37.06 2.06
N GLU A 22 39.20 37.91 3.05
CA GLU A 22 38.87 39.34 2.97
C GLU A 22 39.73 40.05 1.92
N VAL A 23 41.04 39.77 1.92
CA VAL A 23 42.00 40.38 0.99
C VAL A 23 41.79 39.90 -0.44
N SER A 24 41.52 38.60 -0.63
CA SER A 24 41.29 38.01 -1.95
C SER A 24 39.82 38.12 -2.41
N SER A 25 39.01 38.94 -1.76
CA SER A 25 37.62 39.16 -2.18
C SER A 25 37.56 40.05 -3.43
N PRO A 26 36.56 39.89 -4.32
CA PRO A 26 36.44 40.71 -5.52
C PRO A 26 36.37 42.22 -5.24
N LEU A 27 35.78 42.61 -4.11
CA LEU A 27 35.71 44.00 -3.67
C LEU A 27 37.09 44.55 -3.31
N SER A 28 37.90 43.76 -2.60
CA SER A 28 39.29 44.12 -2.26
C SER A 28 40.19 44.15 -3.50
N GLU A 29 40.03 43.21 -4.42
CA GLU A 29 40.74 43.19 -5.71
C GLU A 29 40.46 44.45 -6.54
N ALA A 30 39.18 44.84 -6.66
CA ALA A 30 38.78 46.07 -7.36
C ALA A 30 39.33 47.33 -6.68
N ARG A 31 39.34 47.37 -5.34
CA ARG A 31 39.88 48.50 -4.56
C ARG A 31 41.40 48.65 -4.72
N LEU A 32 42.12 47.53 -4.73
CA LEU A 32 43.57 47.50 -4.89
C LEU A 32 44.00 47.60 -6.36
N ASN A 33 43.06 47.46 -7.30
CA ASN A 33 43.30 47.34 -8.73
C ASN A 33 44.29 46.20 -9.06
N MET A 34 44.10 45.04 -8.43
CA MET A 34 44.97 43.86 -8.56
C MET A 34 44.14 42.62 -8.90
N ASN A 35 44.69 41.73 -9.72
CA ASN A 35 44.12 40.41 -10.00
C ASN A 35 44.98 39.32 -9.34
N PHE A 36 44.53 38.78 -8.20
CA PHE A 36 45.34 37.79 -7.49
C PHE A 36 45.43 36.46 -8.24
N ALA A 37 44.47 36.11 -9.08
CA ALA A 37 44.51 34.91 -9.91
C ALA A 37 45.64 34.98 -10.94
N GLU A 38 45.80 36.12 -11.61
CA GLU A 38 46.90 36.35 -12.57
C GLU A 38 48.26 36.39 -11.86
N ILE A 39 48.34 37.05 -10.70
CA ILE A 39 49.57 37.10 -9.90
C ILE A 39 49.97 35.69 -9.45
N TYR A 40 49.01 34.86 -9.02
CA TYR A 40 49.28 33.48 -8.66
C TYR A 40 49.73 32.64 -9.87
N ALA A 41 49.04 32.75 -11.01
CA ALA A 41 49.39 32.03 -12.23
C ALA A 41 50.83 32.34 -12.71
N ASN A 42 51.30 33.57 -12.52
CA ASN A 42 52.66 33.98 -12.86
C ASN A 42 53.69 33.72 -11.76
N SER A 43 53.26 33.22 -10.58
CA SER A 43 54.13 33.00 -9.44
C SER A 43 55.00 31.75 -9.57
N VAL A 44 56.14 31.74 -8.87
CA VAL A 44 57.01 30.56 -8.74
C VAL A 44 56.27 29.40 -8.06
N LEU A 45 55.36 29.70 -7.13
CA LEU A 45 54.58 28.68 -6.42
C LEU A 45 53.66 27.91 -7.36
N TYR A 46 52.99 28.61 -8.29
CA TYR A 46 52.17 27.95 -9.30
C TYR A 46 53.00 27.02 -10.19
N ARG A 47 54.17 27.46 -10.66
CA ARG A 47 55.07 26.62 -11.47
C ARG A 47 55.51 25.36 -10.72
N LYS A 48 55.95 25.49 -9.47
CA LYS A 48 56.32 24.35 -8.61
C LYS A 48 55.16 23.38 -8.39
N ASN A 49 53.95 23.89 -8.16
CA ASN A 49 52.78 23.04 -8.00
C ASN A 49 52.43 22.29 -9.30
N GLN A 50 52.57 22.92 -10.46
CA GLN A 50 52.37 22.26 -11.75
C GLN A 50 53.43 21.16 -12.00
N GLU A 51 54.69 21.42 -11.66
CA GLU A 51 55.77 20.42 -11.72
C GLU A 51 55.48 19.23 -10.80
N LEU A 52 55.07 19.50 -9.55
CA LEU A 52 54.69 18.46 -8.59
C LEU A 52 53.48 17.66 -9.06
N ILE A 53 52.46 18.31 -9.62
CA ILE A 53 51.31 17.60 -10.21
C ILE A 53 51.79 16.68 -11.32
N LYS A 54 52.69 17.14 -12.18
CA LYS A 54 53.22 16.32 -13.27
C LYS A 54 54.01 15.12 -12.75
N GLU A 55 54.83 15.31 -11.72
CA GLU A 55 55.58 14.25 -11.04
C GLU A 55 54.65 13.22 -10.38
N LEU A 56 53.63 13.68 -9.66
CA LEU A 56 52.66 12.79 -8.99
C LEU A 56 51.68 12.12 -9.98
N SER A 57 51.47 12.72 -11.15
CA SER A 57 50.63 12.15 -12.21
C SER A 57 51.36 11.08 -13.03
N THR A 58 52.68 10.95 -12.88
CA THR A 58 53.43 9.83 -13.45
C THR A 58 53.43 8.66 -12.46
N PRO A 59 52.69 7.57 -12.74
CA PRO A 59 52.68 6.42 -11.85
C PRO A 59 54.07 5.74 -11.83
N PRO A 60 54.48 5.13 -10.69
CA PRO A 60 55.71 4.34 -10.60
C PRO A 60 55.74 3.19 -11.64
N PRO A 61 56.93 2.70 -12.05
CA PRO A 61 57.06 1.67 -13.09
C PRO A 61 56.28 0.37 -12.84
N ASP A 62 56.01 0.04 -11.56
CA ASP A 62 55.30 -1.16 -11.14
C ASP A 62 53.82 -0.91 -10.74
N TYR A 63 53.28 0.27 -11.04
CA TYR A 63 51.92 0.63 -10.64
C TYR A 63 50.88 0.14 -11.65
N GLN A 64 49.91 -0.65 -11.19
CA GLN A 64 48.72 -1.04 -11.95
C GLN A 64 47.48 -0.36 -11.37
N ASP A 65 46.67 0.24 -12.23
CA ASP A 65 45.37 0.78 -11.84
C ASP A 65 44.47 -0.32 -11.29
N LEU A 66 43.77 -0.02 -10.20
CA LEU A 66 42.76 -0.89 -9.62
C LEU A 66 41.61 -1.07 -10.63
N SER A 67 41.65 -2.16 -11.38
CA SER A 67 40.63 -2.53 -12.34
C SER A 67 39.85 -3.74 -11.84
N PHE A 68 38.52 -3.58 -11.75
CA PHE A 68 37.63 -4.68 -11.44
C PHE A 68 37.07 -5.24 -12.75
N PRO A 69 37.06 -6.58 -12.94
CA PRO A 69 36.58 -7.19 -14.17
C PRO A 69 35.07 -6.97 -14.37
N THR A 70 34.34 -6.67 -13.29
CA THR A 70 32.91 -6.34 -13.35
C THR A 70 32.57 -5.27 -12.32
N LYS A 71 31.53 -4.49 -12.59
CA LYS A 71 31.00 -3.49 -11.66
C LYS A 71 30.40 -4.10 -10.38
N TYR A 72 29.95 -5.36 -10.44
CA TYR A 72 29.21 -6.01 -9.37
C TYR A 72 29.92 -7.27 -8.87
N SER A 73 29.88 -7.51 -7.56
CA SER A 73 30.60 -8.63 -6.92
C SER A 73 30.11 -10.03 -7.26
N GLN A 74 28.94 -10.16 -7.92
CA GLN A 74 28.32 -11.43 -8.28
C GLN A 74 27.70 -11.33 -9.67
N ASN A 75 27.54 -12.48 -10.34
CA ASN A 75 26.83 -12.55 -11.61
C ASN A 75 25.33 -12.23 -11.44
N PHE A 76 24.64 -11.95 -12.56
CA PHE A 76 23.24 -11.56 -12.55
C PHE A 76 22.33 -12.56 -11.82
N TYR A 77 22.57 -13.86 -12.01
CA TYR A 77 21.78 -14.91 -11.34
C TYR A 77 21.92 -14.85 -9.81
N GLY A 78 23.14 -14.74 -9.30
CA GLY A 78 23.40 -14.61 -7.86
C GLY A 78 22.75 -13.35 -7.27
N GLN A 79 22.81 -12.23 -8.01
CA GLN A 79 22.10 -11.01 -7.63
C GLN A 79 20.58 -11.21 -7.62
N CYS A 80 20.00 -11.89 -8.63
CA CYS A 80 18.57 -12.17 -8.69
C CYS A 80 18.11 -13.02 -7.51
N VAL A 81 18.83 -14.11 -7.17
CA VAL A 81 18.47 -14.97 -6.03
C VAL A 81 18.54 -14.18 -4.72
N ALA A 82 19.63 -13.43 -4.51
CA ALA A 82 19.79 -12.62 -3.30
C ALA A 82 18.72 -11.53 -3.18
N ASN A 83 18.45 -10.81 -4.26
CA ASN A 83 17.42 -9.78 -4.30
C ASN A 83 16.02 -10.36 -4.14
N PHE A 84 15.72 -11.52 -4.76
CA PHE A 84 14.43 -12.18 -4.61
C PHE A 84 14.22 -12.63 -3.15
N TRP A 85 15.22 -13.26 -2.54
CA TRP A 85 15.16 -13.65 -1.13
C TRP A 85 14.98 -12.44 -0.20
N LYS A 86 15.76 -11.38 -0.42
CA LYS A 86 15.66 -10.12 0.35
C LYS A 86 14.27 -9.51 0.20
N GLN A 87 13.79 -9.41 -1.04
CA GLN A 87 12.54 -8.76 -1.34
C GLN A 87 11.34 -9.58 -0.83
N TYR A 88 11.39 -10.90 -0.96
CA TYR A 88 10.41 -11.82 -0.38
C TYR A 88 10.33 -11.62 1.13
N ARG A 89 11.46 -11.66 1.85
CA ARG A 89 11.54 -11.41 3.31
C ARG A 89 11.06 -10.01 3.70
N SER A 90 11.31 -8.99 2.87
CA SER A 90 10.92 -7.60 3.13
C SER A 90 9.40 -7.41 3.01
N TYR A 91 8.79 -7.86 1.90
CA TYR A 91 7.33 -7.83 1.73
C TYR A 91 6.62 -8.65 2.80
N TRP A 92 7.21 -9.79 3.16
CA TRP A 92 6.71 -10.67 4.21
C TRP A 92 6.59 -9.97 5.57
N LYS A 93 7.54 -9.11 5.90
CA LYS A 93 7.61 -8.39 7.18
C LYS A 93 6.94 -7.01 7.19
N ASN A 94 6.14 -6.66 6.19
CA ASN A 94 5.47 -5.36 6.10
C ASN A 94 3.93 -5.49 6.20
N PRO A 95 3.36 -5.50 7.43
CA PRO A 95 1.91 -5.67 7.64
C PRO A 95 1.02 -4.62 6.94
N PRO A 96 1.35 -3.30 6.94
CA PRO A 96 0.56 -2.30 6.21
C PRO A 96 0.49 -2.57 4.70
N TYR A 97 1.60 -3.00 4.08
CA TYR A 97 1.63 -3.34 2.67
C TYR A 97 0.79 -4.58 2.35
N ASN A 98 0.88 -5.63 3.18
CA ASN A 98 0.06 -6.83 2.99
C ASN A 98 -1.43 -6.54 3.20
N ALA A 99 -1.79 -5.72 4.20
CA ALA A 99 -3.16 -5.23 4.41
C ALA A 99 -3.69 -4.45 3.19
N MET A 100 -2.89 -3.55 2.62
CA MET A 100 -3.25 -2.82 1.41
C MET A 100 -3.38 -3.75 0.20
N ARG A 101 -2.57 -4.80 0.12
CA ARG A 101 -2.66 -5.83 -0.93
C ARG A 101 -3.94 -6.66 -0.78
N TYR A 102 -4.34 -7.03 0.44
CA TYR A 102 -5.64 -7.65 0.73
C TYR A 102 -6.79 -6.82 0.23
N LEU A 103 -6.76 -5.56 0.61
CA LEU A 103 -7.75 -4.58 0.23
C LEU A 103 -7.81 -4.42 -1.30
N MET A 104 -6.67 -4.21 -1.96
CA MET A 104 -6.63 -4.01 -3.41
C MET A 104 -7.10 -5.24 -4.19
N THR A 105 -6.76 -6.46 -3.75
CA THR A 105 -7.30 -7.66 -4.41
C THR A 105 -8.81 -7.82 -4.21
N LEU A 106 -9.34 -7.44 -3.04
CA LEU A 106 -10.78 -7.34 -2.81
C LEU A 106 -11.46 -6.32 -3.73
N LEU A 107 -10.81 -5.17 -3.96
CA LEU A 107 -11.30 -4.14 -4.89
C LEU A 107 -11.26 -4.59 -6.36
N PHE A 108 -10.25 -5.36 -6.77
CA PHE A 108 -10.16 -5.89 -8.14
C PHE A 108 -11.27 -6.89 -8.46
N GLY A 109 -11.69 -7.74 -7.50
CA GLY A 109 -12.84 -8.64 -7.68
C GLY A 109 -14.13 -7.88 -8.05
N LEU A 110 -14.31 -6.68 -7.50
CA LEU A 110 -15.45 -5.81 -7.77
C LEU A 110 -15.45 -5.24 -9.20
N VAL A 111 -14.27 -4.88 -9.72
CA VAL A 111 -14.11 -4.27 -11.06
C VAL A 111 -14.32 -5.29 -12.17
N PHE A 112 -14.01 -6.58 -11.94
CA PHE A 112 -14.16 -7.61 -12.97
C PHE A 112 -15.57 -8.26 -13.02
N GLY A 113 -16.35 -8.25 -11.94
CA GLY A 113 -17.74 -8.78 -11.94
C GLY A 113 -18.81 -7.80 -12.46
N THR A 114 -18.59 -6.49 -12.28
CA THR A 114 -19.54 -5.44 -12.67
C THR A 114 -19.82 -5.28 -14.19
N PRO A 115 -18.90 -5.59 -15.13
CA PRO A 115 -19.17 -5.47 -16.56
C PRO A 115 -20.24 -6.46 -17.05
N VAL A 116 -20.28 -7.68 -16.50
CA VAL A 116 -21.17 -8.76 -16.99
C VAL A 116 -22.63 -8.35 -16.86
N VAL A 117 -23.04 -7.84 -15.69
CA VAL A 117 -24.43 -7.39 -15.46
C VAL A 117 -24.80 -6.24 -16.39
N SER A 118 -23.86 -5.33 -16.67
CA SER A 118 -24.11 -4.21 -17.58
C SER A 118 -24.21 -4.66 -19.04
N ILE A 119 -23.37 -5.62 -19.44
CA ILE A 119 -23.35 -6.18 -20.81
C ILE A 119 -24.64 -6.98 -21.05
N GLU A 120 -25.04 -7.82 -20.09
CA GLU A 120 -26.22 -8.67 -20.22
C GLU A 120 -27.54 -7.91 -20.12
N ARG A 121 -27.56 -6.70 -19.55
CA ARG A 121 -28.80 -5.90 -19.38
C ARG A 121 -29.66 -5.80 -20.63
N ALA A 122 -29.03 -5.57 -21.80
CA ALA A 122 -29.75 -5.44 -23.06
C ALA A 122 -30.39 -6.77 -23.49
N VAL A 123 -29.65 -7.88 -23.32
CA VAL A 123 -30.14 -9.24 -23.60
C VAL A 123 -31.29 -9.59 -22.66
N PHE A 124 -31.11 -9.34 -21.36
CA PHE A 124 -32.11 -9.53 -20.33
C PHE A 124 -33.40 -8.78 -20.66
N TYR A 125 -33.33 -7.50 -21.04
CA TYR A 125 -34.53 -6.73 -21.38
C TYR A 125 -35.26 -7.30 -22.60
N ARG A 126 -34.54 -7.77 -23.62
CA ARG A 126 -35.13 -8.42 -24.80
C ARG A 126 -35.83 -9.73 -24.44
N GLU A 127 -35.18 -10.59 -23.65
CA GLU A 127 -35.71 -11.90 -23.25
C GLU A 127 -36.89 -11.76 -22.27
N LYS A 128 -36.83 -10.78 -21.36
CA LYS A 128 -37.95 -10.40 -20.49
C LYS A 128 -39.14 -9.90 -21.31
N ALA A 129 -38.93 -9.05 -22.32
CA ALA A 129 -39.99 -8.56 -23.19
C ALA A 129 -40.64 -9.69 -24.02
N ALA A 130 -39.86 -10.71 -24.39
CA ALA A 130 -40.35 -11.91 -25.06
C ALA A 130 -41.02 -12.94 -24.11
N GLY A 131 -41.02 -12.70 -22.80
CA GLY A 131 -41.65 -13.59 -21.81
C GLY A 131 -40.91 -14.89 -21.54
N MET A 132 -39.60 -14.96 -21.83
CA MET A 132 -38.82 -16.21 -21.74
C MET A 132 -38.62 -16.72 -20.30
N TYR A 133 -38.49 -15.82 -19.32
CA TYR A 133 -38.28 -16.15 -17.90
C TYR A 133 -38.65 -14.97 -16.97
N SER A 134 -38.75 -15.24 -15.67
CA SER A 134 -39.03 -14.21 -14.67
C SER A 134 -37.75 -13.45 -14.23
N PRO A 135 -37.83 -12.14 -13.91
CA PRO A 135 -36.69 -11.36 -13.42
C PRO A 135 -36.01 -11.94 -12.18
N LEU A 136 -36.79 -12.52 -11.26
CA LEU A 136 -36.27 -13.11 -10.03
C LEU A 136 -35.53 -14.42 -10.30
N SER A 137 -36.00 -15.22 -11.27
CA SER A 137 -35.30 -16.43 -11.70
C SER A 137 -33.94 -16.10 -12.30
N TYR A 138 -33.86 -15.04 -13.12
CA TYR A 138 -32.60 -14.55 -13.68
C TYR A 138 -31.64 -14.07 -12.58
N ALA A 139 -32.11 -13.21 -11.67
CA ALA A 139 -31.30 -12.69 -10.58
C ALA A 139 -30.76 -13.81 -9.67
N PHE A 140 -31.59 -14.81 -9.35
CA PHE A 140 -31.17 -15.98 -8.57
C PHE A 140 -30.11 -16.80 -9.29
N ALA A 141 -30.33 -17.16 -10.56
CA ALA A 141 -29.37 -17.94 -11.35
C ALA A 141 -28.03 -17.22 -11.45
N GLN A 142 -28.04 -15.92 -11.75
CA GLN A 142 -26.82 -15.13 -11.85
C GLN A 142 -26.07 -15.05 -10.52
N ALA A 143 -26.77 -14.79 -9.41
CA ALA A 143 -26.14 -14.78 -8.09
C ALA A 143 -25.54 -16.14 -7.71
N CYS A 144 -26.21 -17.25 -8.02
CA CYS A 144 -25.67 -18.59 -7.78
C CYS A 144 -24.37 -18.84 -8.57
N VAL A 145 -24.33 -18.45 -9.85
CA VAL A 145 -23.13 -18.59 -10.68
C VAL A 145 -21.98 -17.75 -10.11
N GLU A 146 -22.25 -16.50 -9.73
CA GLU A 146 -21.25 -15.62 -9.10
C GLU A 146 -20.72 -16.19 -7.78
N VAL A 147 -21.58 -16.77 -6.94
CA VAL A 147 -21.16 -17.41 -5.68
C VAL A 147 -20.14 -18.53 -5.94
N ILE A 148 -20.33 -19.34 -6.98
CA ILE A 148 -19.41 -20.42 -7.35
C ILE A 148 -18.04 -19.85 -7.73
N TYR A 149 -18.00 -18.84 -8.60
CA TYR A 149 -16.76 -18.19 -8.99
C TYR A 149 -16.06 -17.53 -7.79
N ASN A 150 -16.81 -16.85 -6.92
CA ASN A 150 -16.29 -16.22 -5.71
C ASN A 150 -15.71 -17.23 -4.71
N ILE A 151 -16.29 -18.43 -4.59
CA ILE A 151 -15.75 -19.51 -3.75
C ILE A 151 -14.40 -19.98 -4.29
N ILE A 152 -14.31 -20.26 -5.60
CA ILE A 152 -13.05 -20.70 -6.23
C ILE A 152 -11.98 -19.62 -6.06
N GLN A 153 -12.32 -18.36 -6.34
CA GLN A 153 -11.43 -17.22 -6.14
C GLN A 153 -11.00 -17.10 -4.67
N GLY A 154 -11.94 -17.25 -3.73
CA GLY A 154 -11.69 -17.24 -2.29
C GLY A 154 -10.71 -18.30 -1.83
N ILE A 155 -10.83 -19.53 -2.34
CA ILE A 155 -9.92 -20.64 -2.07
C ILE A 155 -8.52 -20.33 -2.61
N LEU A 156 -8.42 -19.99 -3.90
CA LEU A 156 -7.13 -19.69 -4.54
C LEU A 156 -6.42 -18.55 -3.82
N TYR A 157 -7.15 -17.49 -3.50
CA TYR A 157 -6.63 -16.35 -2.79
C TYR A 157 -6.14 -16.74 -1.40
N THR A 158 -7.00 -17.40 -0.61
CA THR A 158 -6.69 -17.80 0.76
C THR A 158 -5.48 -18.70 0.83
N VAL A 159 -5.36 -19.73 0.01
CA VAL A 159 -4.22 -20.66 0.06
C VAL A 159 -2.89 -19.94 -0.17
N LEU A 160 -2.82 -19.08 -1.20
CA LEU A 160 -1.61 -18.31 -1.50
C LEU A 160 -1.26 -17.31 -0.40
N ILE A 161 -2.27 -16.68 0.15
CA ILE A 161 -2.08 -15.62 1.13
C ILE A 161 -1.79 -16.17 2.50
N TYR A 162 -2.45 -17.24 2.91
CA TYR A 162 -2.28 -17.86 4.22
C TYR A 162 -0.88 -18.44 4.36
N THR A 163 -0.38 -19.09 3.29
CA THR A 163 1.01 -19.57 3.18
C THR A 163 2.00 -18.42 3.23
N MET A 164 1.78 -17.36 2.44
CA MET A 164 2.60 -16.16 2.53
C MET A 164 2.57 -15.67 3.96
N ILE A 165 1.38 -15.42 4.56
CA ILE A 165 1.22 -14.84 5.90
C ILE A 165 2.00 -15.61 7.00
N GLY A 166 2.31 -16.88 6.75
CA GLY A 166 2.89 -17.74 7.77
C GLY A 166 1.96 -17.89 8.96
N TYR A 167 0.64 -17.85 8.72
CA TYR A 167 -0.36 -18.15 9.73
C TYR A 167 -0.25 -19.61 10.18
N ASP A 168 -0.74 -19.86 11.39
CA ASP A 168 -0.76 -21.18 12.01
C ASP A 168 -1.78 -22.08 11.32
N TRP A 169 -1.35 -23.22 10.77
CA TRP A 169 -2.16 -24.14 9.94
C TRP A 169 -3.20 -24.97 10.71
N LYS A 170 -3.78 -24.41 11.78
CA LYS A 170 -4.92 -25.03 12.45
C LYS A 170 -6.17 -24.93 11.57
N ALA A 171 -6.91 -26.03 11.51
CA ALA A 171 -8.05 -26.16 10.60
C ALA A 171 -9.13 -25.10 10.86
N ASP A 172 -9.49 -24.88 12.12
CA ASP A 172 -10.46 -23.86 12.54
C ASP A 172 -10.06 -22.46 12.06
N LYS A 173 -8.82 -22.04 12.34
CA LYS A 173 -8.28 -20.73 11.93
C LYS A 173 -8.27 -20.57 10.41
N PHE A 174 -7.86 -21.61 9.69
CA PHE A 174 -7.83 -21.61 8.24
C PHE A 174 -9.25 -21.47 7.65
N PHE A 175 -10.21 -22.27 8.11
CA PHE A 175 -11.58 -22.24 7.59
C PHE A 175 -12.32 -20.96 7.95
N TYR A 176 -12.08 -20.36 9.13
CA TYR A 176 -12.59 -19.02 9.43
C TYR A 176 -12.02 -17.96 8.50
N PHE A 177 -10.70 -17.98 8.26
CA PHE A 177 -10.09 -17.03 7.35
C PHE A 177 -10.63 -17.19 5.92
N LEU A 178 -10.71 -18.44 5.43
CA LEU A 178 -11.31 -18.75 4.14
C LEU A 178 -12.75 -18.25 4.05
N PHE A 179 -13.56 -18.48 5.09
CA PHE A 179 -14.93 -17.99 5.15
C PHE A 179 -14.99 -16.47 5.04
N PHE A 180 -14.25 -15.71 5.84
CA PHE A 180 -14.32 -14.24 5.81
C PHE A 180 -13.84 -13.66 4.47
N ILE A 181 -12.80 -14.24 3.88
CA ILE A 181 -12.34 -13.84 2.53
C ILE A 181 -13.42 -14.16 1.48
N THR A 182 -13.93 -15.38 1.43
CA THR A 182 -14.95 -15.76 0.44
C THR A 182 -16.25 -14.98 0.64
N ALA A 183 -16.69 -14.77 1.87
CA ALA A 183 -17.88 -13.98 2.19
C ALA A 183 -17.70 -12.52 1.76
N SER A 184 -16.48 -11.98 1.90
CA SER A 184 -16.19 -10.62 1.44
C SER A 184 -16.24 -10.48 -0.08
N PHE A 185 -15.66 -11.41 -0.83
CA PHE A 185 -15.86 -11.43 -2.29
C PHE A 185 -17.35 -11.50 -2.66
N ASN A 186 -18.13 -12.33 -1.98
CA ASN A 186 -19.56 -12.45 -2.26
C ASN A 186 -20.35 -11.15 -2.01
N TYR A 187 -20.22 -10.53 -0.81
CA TYR A 187 -20.98 -9.31 -0.55
C TYR A 187 -20.50 -8.14 -1.42
N PHE A 188 -19.21 -8.09 -1.77
CA PHE A 188 -18.70 -7.05 -2.67
C PHE A 188 -19.31 -7.23 -4.06
N THR A 189 -19.23 -8.44 -4.64
CA THR A 189 -19.82 -8.73 -5.96
C THR A 189 -21.31 -8.39 -5.98
N LEU A 190 -22.07 -8.84 -4.99
CA LEU A 190 -23.51 -8.54 -4.89
C LEU A 190 -23.80 -7.05 -4.69
N PHE A 191 -22.97 -6.32 -3.95
CA PHE A 191 -23.08 -4.86 -3.83
C PHE A 191 -22.87 -4.17 -5.19
N GLY A 192 -21.87 -4.61 -5.97
CA GLY A 192 -21.64 -4.12 -7.33
C GLY A 192 -22.82 -4.39 -8.26
N MET A 193 -23.32 -5.63 -8.27
CA MET A 193 -24.49 -6.04 -9.05
C MET A 193 -25.74 -5.23 -8.65
N MET A 194 -25.96 -5.05 -7.35
CA MET A 194 -27.04 -4.23 -6.79
C MET A 194 -26.96 -2.80 -7.31
N LEU A 195 -25.79 -2.15 -7.24
CA LEU A 195 -25.63 -0.77 -7.71
C LEU A 195 -25.86 -0.66 -9.22
N VAL A 196 -25.33 -1.58 -10.01
CA VAL A 196 -25.58 -1.62 -11.46
C VAL A 196 -27.07 -1.80 -11.74
N ALA A 197 -27.77 -2.67 -11.02
CA ALA A 197 -29.22 -2.85 -11.16
C ALA A 197 -30.04 -1.62 -10.72
N CYS A 198 -29.54 -0.85 -9.75
CA CYS A 198 -30.17 0.38 -9.27
C CYS A 198 -29.93 1.60 -10.17
N THR A 199 -28.96 1.56 -11.08
CA THR A 199 -28.58 2.72 -11.90
C THR A 199 -28.84 2.53 -13.40
N PRO A 200 -29.11 3.62 -14.14
CA PRO A 200 -29.32 3.57 -15.59
C PRO A 200 -28.08 3.16 -16.39
N SER A 201 -26.88 3.37 -15.84
CA SER A 201 -25.60 3.06 -16.48
C SER A 201 -24.59 2.51 -15.49
N ALA A 202 -23.65 1.71 -16.01
CA ALA A 202 -22.50 1.24 -15.23
C ALA A 202 -21.59 2.39 -14.77
N LEU A 203 -21.49 3.48 -15.55
CA LEU A 203 -20.71 4.65 -15.16
C LEU A 203 -21.24 5.27 -13.86
N LEU A 204 -22.56 5.42 -13.72
CA LEU A 204 -23.15 5.95 -12.49
C LEU A 204 -22.94 4.99 -11.30
N ALA A 205 -23.09 3.68 -11.51
CA ALA A 205 -22.80 2.70 -10.47
C ALA A 205 -21.34 2.79 -10.01
N ASN A 206 -20.40 2.91 -10.96
CA ASN A 206 -18.97 3.02 -10.66
C ASN A 206 -18.63 4.28 -9.86
N ILE A 207 -19.30 5.41 -10.10
CA ILE A 207 -19.15 6.63 -9.29
C ILE A 207 -19.57 6.35 -7.84
N LEU A 208 -20.73 5.71 -7.64
CA LEU A 208 -21.23 5.36 -6.29
C LEU A 208 -20.31 4.38 -5.57
N ILE A 209 -19.81 3.37 -6.28
CA ILE A 209 -18.79 2.42 -5.79
C ILE A 209 -17.53 3.17 -5.35
N THR A 210 -17.01 4.05 -6.20
CA THR A 210 -15.78 4.80 -5.95
C THR A 210 -15.91 5.72 -4.73
N PHE A 211 -17.13 6.19 -4.41
CA PHE A 211 -17.40 6.92 -3.17
C PHE A 211 -17.52 6.01 -1.95
N ALA A 212 -18.20 4.86 -2.07
CA ALA A 212 -18.45 3.93 -0.97
C ALA A 212 -17.17 3.24 -0.47
N LEU A 213 -16.30 2.80 -1.39
CA LEU A 213 -15.13 1.97 -1.04
C LEU A 213 -14.10 2.69 -0.14
N PRO A 214 -13.69 3.95 -0.40
CA PRO A 214 -12.77 4.66 0.49
C PRO A 214 -13.38 4.89 1.87
N LEU A 215 -14.69 5.17 1.95
CA LEU A 215 -15.37 5.33 3.22
C LEU A 215 -15.41 4.01 4.01
N TRP A 216 -15.72 2.90 3.35
CA TRP A 216 -15.62 1.58 4.00
C TRP A 216 -14.20 1.29 4.46
N ASN A 217 -13.19 1.61 3.67
CA ASN A 217 -11.79 1.41 4.05
C ASN A 217 -11.39 2.26 5.28
N LEU A 218 -11.71 3.55 5.27
CA LEU A 218 -11.33 4.49 6.33
C LEU A 218 -11.88 4.06 7.70
N PHE A 219 -13.11 3.57 7.74
CA PHE A 219 -13.81 3.18 8.96
C PHE A 219 -13.86 1.66 9.18
N ALA A 220 -13.04 0.86 8.49
CA ALA A 220 -13.02 -0.59 8.65
C ALA A 220 -12.41 -1.08 10.00
N GLY A 221 -11.90 -0.17 10.83
CA GLY A 221 -11.25 -0.53 12.10
C GLY A 221 -9.75 -0.80 12.02
N PHE A 222 -9.13 -0.66 10.84
CA PHE A 222 -7.67 -0.77 10.65
C PHE A 222 -6.98 0.60 10.62
N LEU A 223 -7.42 1.51 9.74
CA LEU A 223 -6.88 2.87 9.66
C LEU A 223 -7.28 3.72 10.87
N ILE A 224 -8.55 3.64 11.25
CA ILE A 224 -9.09 4.25 12.46
C ILE A 224 -9.73 3.15 13.29
N VAL A 225 -9.15 2.86 14.45
CA VAL A 225 -9.63 1.81 15.35
C VAL A 225 -10.95 2.20 16.01
N ARG A 226 -11.84 1.22 16.24
CA ARG A 226 -13.19 1.47 16.79
C ARG A 226 -13.18 2.26 18.10
N PRO A 227 -12.30 1.99 19.09
CA PRO A 227 -12.29 2.74 20.35
C PRO A 227 -11.97 4.24 20.17
N ALA A 228 -11.18 4.58 19.14
CA ALA A 228 -10.80 5.96 18.82
C ALA A 228 -11.90 6.73 18.07
N LEU A 229 -12.93 6.05 17.56
CA LEU A 229 -14.02 6.72 16.85
C LEU A 229 -14.91 7.51 17.82
N PRO A 230 -15.24 8.77 17.49
CA PRO A 230 -16.26 9.53 18.21
C PRO A 230 -17.57 8.74 18.29
N ILE A 231 -18.28 8.85 19.42
CA ILE A 231 -19.45 8.02 19.71
C ILE A 231 -20.50 8.08 18.59
N TRP A 232 -20.72 9.27 18.02
CA TRP A 232 -21.68 9.50 16.93
C TRP A 232 -21.27 8.90 15.57
N TRP A 233 -20.02 8.47 15.38
CA TRP A 233 -19.56 7.77 14.17
C TRP A 233 -19.54 6.24 14.33
N ARG A 234 -19.74 5.72 15.55
CA ARG A 234 -19.62 4.28 15.82
C ARG A 234 -20.68 3.44 15.11
N TRP A 235 -21.85 3.99 14.80
CA TRP A 235 -22.87 3.26 14.04
C TRP A 235 -22.36 2.89 12.64
N TYR A 236 -21.58 3.76 12.00
CA TYR A 236 -21.07 3.52 10.65
C TYR A 236 -20.06 2.37 10.63
N TYR A 237 -19.23 2.26 11.67
CA TYR A 237 -18.34 1.12 11.86
C TYR A 237 -19.12 -0.21 11.85
N TRP A 238 -20.27 -0.26 12.52
CA TRP A 238 -21.12 -1.46 12.57
C TRP A 238 -21.97 -1.65 11.30
N ALA A 239 -22.28 -0.59 10.56
CA ALA A 239 -22.96 -0.64 9.27
C ALA A 239 -22.02 -0.93 8.08
N ASN A 240 -20.71 -0.99 8.31
CA ASN A 240 -19.71 -1.22 7.29
C ASN A 240 -19.37 -2.72 7.19
N PRO A 241 -19.64 -3.41 6.06
CA PRO A 241 -19.36 -4.84 5.91
C PRO A 241 -17.86 -5.16 6.05
N VAL A 242 -16.98 -4.26 5.62
CA VAL A 242 -15.52 -4.47 5.68
C VAL A 242 -15.01 -4.50 7.12
N SER A 243 -15.62 -3.70 8.02
CA SER A 243 -15.30 -3.74 9.46
C SER A 243 -15.47 -5.13 10.05
N TRP A 244 -16.55 -5.82 9.65
CA TRP A 244 -16.85 -7.17 10.12
C TRP A 244 -15.85 -8.18 9.56
N THR A 245 -15.43 -8.04 8.31
CA THR A 245 -14.40 -8.91 7.70
C THR A 245 -13.06 -8.77 8.42
N ILE A 246 -12.59 -7.53 8.67
CA ILE A 246 -11.34 -7.30 9.41
C ILE A 246 -11.47 -7.83 10.84
N TYR A 247 -12.59 -7.56 11.51
CA TYR A 247 -12.85 -8.09 12.85
C TYR A 247 -12.76 -9.61 12.87
N GLY A 248 -13.45 -10.30 11.95
CA GLY A 248 -13.49 -11.75 11.87
C GLY A 248 -12.13 -12.36 11.58
N ALA A 249 -11.39 -11.79 10.63
CA ALA A 249 -10.04 -12.23 10.30
C ALA A 249 -9.10 -12.08 11.50
N VAL A 250 -9.06 -10.92 12.16
CA VAL A 250 -8.18 -10.70 13.32
C VAL A 250 -8.60 -11.54 14.53
N ALA A 251 -9.90 -11.59 14.83
CA ALA A 251 -10.43 -12.36 15.96
C ALA A 251 -10.16 -13.86 15.81
N SER A 252 -10.35 -14.42 14.61
CA SER A 252 -10.10 -15.85 14.36
C SER A 252 -8.62 -16.21 14.43
N GLN A 253 -7.71 -15.36 13.92
CA GLN A 253 -6.29 -15.71 13.90
C GLN A 253 -5.61 -15.49 15.27
N PHE A 254 -6.02 -14.44 15.99
CA PHE A 254 -5.28 -13.94 17.16
C PHE A 254 -6.11 -13.78 18.43
N GLY A 255 -7.43 -13.91 18.37
CA GLY A 255 -8.33 -13.58 19.49
C GLY A 255 -8.13 -14.44 20.75
N GLU A 256 -7.65 -15.67 20.60
CA GLU A 256 -7.34 -16.58 21.71
C GLU A 256 -5.84 -16.67 22.03
N ASN A 257 -5.01 -15.86 21.37
CA ASN A 257 -3.57 -15.94 21.55
C ASN A 257 -3.17 -15.41 22.94
N GLY A 258 -2.66 -16.30 23.79
CA GLY A 258 -2.11 -15.99 25.11
C GLY A 258 -0.65 -15.56 25.12
N GLY A 259 -0.01 -15.46 23.95
CA GLY A 259 1.36 -14.98 23.82
C GLY A 259 1.51 -13.54 24.34
N LEU A 260 2.71 -13.24 24.86
CA LEU A 260 3.04 -11.91 25.37
C LEU A 260 3.61 -11.04 24.24
N LEU A 261 3.09 -9.82 24.12
CA LEU A 261 3.60 -8.77 23.25
C LEU A 261 4.51 -7.85 24.06
N SER A 262 5.71 -7.60 23.55
CA SER A 262 6.60 -6.56 24.09
C SER A 262 6.16 -5.21 23.55
N VAL A 263 5.68 -4.33 24.43
CA VAL A 263 5.27 -2.96 24.08
C VAL A 263 6.45 -2.03 24.36
N PRO A 264 6.90 -1.21 23.38
CA PRO A 264 7.97 -0.25 23.62
C PRO A 264 7.62 0.68 24.78
N GLY A 265 8.41 0.65 25.87
CA GLY A 265 8.20 1.48 27.05
C GLY A 265 7.12 1.01 28.02
N GLY A 266 6.57 -0.20 27.86
CA GLY A 266 5.53 -0.76 28.74
C GLY A 266 5.81 -2.20 29.19
N SER A 267 4.98 -2.70 30.11
CA SER A 267 5.00 -4.11 30.52
C SER A 267 4.49 -5.01 29.39
N PRO A 268 4.95 -6.26 29.29
CA PRO A 268 4.40 -7.21 28.32
C PRO A 268 2.89 -7.41 28.52
N VAL A 269 2.11 -7.35 27.44
CA VAL A 269 0.65 -7.50 27.46
C VAL A 269 0.26 -8.74 26.66
N MET A 270 -0.75 -9.49 27.09
CA MET A 270 -1.26 -10.61 26.31
C MET A 270 -1.87 -10.13 24.99
N VAL A 271 -1.63 -10.85 23.89
CA VAL A 271 -2.21 -10.51 22.57
C VAL A 271 -3.73 -10.33 22.66
N LYS A 272 -4.44 -11.27 23.30
CA LYS A 272 -5.90 -11.17 23.49
C LYS A 272 -6.37 -9.91 24.23
N GLU A 273 -5.62 -9.44 25.23
CA GLU A 273 -5.94 -8.23 26.00
C GLU A 273 -5.68 -6.99 25.16
N PHE A 274 -4.54 -6.96 24.47
CA PHE A 274 -4.23 -5.89 23.52
C PHE A 274 -5.32 -5.73 22.45
N LEU A 275 -5.79 -6.84 21.86
CA LEU A 275 -6.86 -6.81 20.86
C LEU A 275 -8.18 -6.25 21.43
N LYS A 276 -8.51 -6.63 22.67
CA LYS A 276 -9.73 -6.17 23.33
C LYS A 276 -9.66 -4.69 23.66
N ASP A 277 -8.57 -4.24 24.26
CA ASP A 277 -8.48 -2.89 24.84
C ASP A 277 -8.14 -1.84 23.77
N ASN A 278 -7.28 -2.18 22.81
CA ASN A 278 -6.83 -1.23 21.79
C ASN A 278 -7.62 -1.29 20.49
N LEU A 279 -8.07 -2.49 20.08
CA LEU A 279 -8.82 -2.68 18.83
C LEU A 279 -10.32 -2.93 19.06
N GLY A 280 -10.74 -3.27 20.29
CA GLY A 280 -12.12 -3.61 20.59
C GLY A 280 -12.56 -4.98 20.07
N ILE A 281 -11.61 -5.87 19.75
CA ILE A 281 -11.85 -7.17 19.12
C ILE A 281 -11.88 -8.26 20.19
N ARG A 282 -12.88 -9.13 20.14
CA ARG A 282 -13.11 -10.23 21.08
C ARG A 282 -13.42 -11.51 20.31
N HIS A 283 -12.78 -12.61 20.70
CA HIS A 283 -13.00 -13.89 20.04
C HIS A 283 -14.44 -14.40 20.23
N ASP A 284 -15.04 -14.22 21.40
CA ASP A 284 -16.42 -14.65 21.71
C ASP A 284 -17.49 -14.08 20.78
N PHE A 285 -17.18 -12.99 20.06
CA PHE A 285 -18.12 -12.33 19.14
C PHE A 285 -18.11 -12.94 17.73
N LEU A 286 -17.20 -13.87 17.45
CA LEU A 286 -16.96 -14.40 16.10
C LEU A 286 -18.22 -15.00 15.45
N GLY A 287 -19.06 -15.70 16.23
CA GLY A 287 -20.32 -16.27 15.73
C GLY A 287 -21.29 -15.20 15.19
N TYR A 288 -21.40 -14.07 15.88
CA TYR A 288 -22.21 -12.94 15.40
C TYR A 288 -21.62 -12.31 14.15
N VAL A 289 -20.28 -12.22 14.06
CA VAL A 289 -19.59 -11.70 12.88
C VAL A 289 -19.90 -12.56 11.66
N VAL A 290 -19.91 -13.89 11.80
CA VAL A 290 -20.31 -14.82 10.72
C VAL A 290 -21.75 -14.56 10.26
N LEU A 291 -22.70 -14.44 11.20
CA LEU A 291 -24.11 -14.17 10.89
C LEU A 291 -24.31 -12.84 10.15
N VAL A 292 -23.57 -11.80 10.51
CA VAL A 292 -23.65 -10.50 9.85
C VAL A 292 -23.21 -10.58 8.38
N HIS A 293 -22.20 -11.40 8.05
CA HIS A 293 -21.80 -11.58 6.64
C HIS A 293 -22.91 -12.23 5.82
N PHE A 294 -23.57 -13.27 6.35
CA PHE A 294 -24.75 -13.84 5.71
C PHE A 294 -25.86 -12.80 5.53
N ALA A 295 -26.09 -11.95 6.54
CA ALA A 295 -27.08 -10.87 6.45
C ALA A 295 -26.77 -9.88 5.31
N TYR A 296 -25.51 -9.46 5.13
CA TYR A 296 -25.13 -8.58 4.01
C TYR A 296 -25.31 -9.24 2.65
N ILE A 297 -24.87 -10.49 2.50
CA ILE A 297 -25.03 -11.26 1.25
C ILE A 297 -26.52 -11.36 0.88
N ILE A 298 -27.36 -11.76 1.84
CA ILE A 298 -28.79 -11.88 1.65
C ILE A 298 -29.44 -10.53 1.34
N ALA A 299 -29.08 -9.47 2.08
CA ALA A 299 -29.63 -8.14 1.87
C ALA A 299 -29.31 -7.59 0.48
N PHE A 300 -28.03 -7.64 0.05
CA PHE A 300 -27.64 -7.17 -1.27
C PHE A 300 -28.27 -7.99 -2.39
N PHE A 301 -28.39 -9.31 -2.21
CA PHE A 301 -29.12 -10.17 -3.15
C PHE A 301 -30.59 -9.76 -3.30
N PHE A 302 -31.29 -9.51 -2.19
CA PHE A 302 -32.69 -9.09 -2.25
C PHE A 302 -32.87 -7.73 -2.94
N VAL A 303 -32.01 -6.75 -2.62
CA VAL A 303 -32.07 -5.44 -3.28
C VAL A 303 -31.74 -5.58 -4.77
N PHE A 304 -30.76 -6.39 -5.14
CA PHE A 304 -30.44 -6.70 -6.55
C PHE A 304 -31.65 -7.30 -7.29
N GLY A 305 -32.26 -8.36 -6.74
CA GLY A 305 -33.43 -8.99 -7.35
C GLY A 305 -34.65 -8.07 -7.43
N TYR A 306 -34.87 -7.25 -6.41
CA TYR A 306 -35.91 -6.22 -6.42
C TYR A 306 -35.66 -5.17 -7.52
N SER A 307 -34.44 -4.64 -7.60
CA SER A 307 -34.07 -3.63 -8.58
C SER A 307 -34.22 -4.12 -10.03
N ILE A 308 -33.79 -5.34 -10.34
CA ILE A 308 -33.98 -5.94 -11.68
C ILE A 308 -35.47 -6.14 -12.02
N LYS A 309 -36.30 -6.45 -11.01
CA LYS A 309 -37.74 -6.64 -11.21
C LYS A 309 -38.44 -5.32 -11.54
N PHE A 310 -38.16 -4.27 -10.76
CA PHE A 310 -38.93 -3.02 -10.76
C PHE A 310 -38.31 -1.88 -11.57
N PHE A 311 -36.99 -1.80 -11.69
CA PHE A 311 -36.36 -0.76 -12.51
C PHE A 311 -36.22 -1.19 -13.96
N ASN A 312 -36.60 -0.28 -14.86
CA ASN A 312 -36.40 -0.42 -16.30
C ASN A 312 -35.78 0.87 -16.83
N PHE A 313 -34.59 0.75 -17.40
CA PHE A 313 -33.81 1.87 -17.93
C PHE A 313 -33.73 1.88 -19.47
N GLN A 314 -34.56 1.08 -20.17
CA GLN A 314 -34.69 1.23 -21.62
C GLN A 314 -35.23 2.64 -21.93
N LYS A 315 -34.44 3.45 -22.64
CA LYS A 315 -34.97 4.63 -23.31
C LYS A 315 -35.78 4.15 -24.51
N ARG A 316 -37.05 4.56 -24.59
CA ARG A 316 -37.87 4.44 -25.80
C ARG A 316 -37.32 5.32 -26.91
#